data_AF-H2YDB9-F1
#
_entry.id   AF-H2YDB9-F1
#
_cell.length_a   1.000
_cell.length_b   1.000
_cell.length_c   1.000
_cell.angle_alpha   90.00
_cell.angle_beta   90.00
_cell.angle_gamma   90.00
#
_symmetry.space_group_name_H-M   'P 1'
#
loop_
_entity.id
_entity.type
_entity.pdbx_description
1 polymer ?
#
loop_
_entity_poly.entity_id
_entity_poly.type
_entity_poly.pdbx_seq_one_letter_code
_entity_poly.pdbx_strand_id
1 'polypeptide(L)'
;CLSSPCLNGGTCQYNRTKLCECTQGYSGDSCELDLCASNPCQNGGTCTFDGVNYACGCVAGYSGVNCQTGMTDTCLPTPCLNHGTCIHTTTNYNCSCLTGYTGTNCEIYPCTTLQCNNGGSCYKNNGVEKCACLPGFSGNTCQIDACTSNPCENGGTCTVNGTSYTCQCASGYYGYNCLSDPCTAGPCVNGGTCQVQLPSHQCTCPVGFSGKNCELGIVQTSIDVCSSSPCSNGATCLADGTSYTCACKSGSTGPLCKTLVDSCSVKPCKNGGTCKTVGTDYTCKCKTGYYGTNCENDMCSLKPCLNNGTCSLEGSGYKCTCPGDYTGLLCQSDPCASKPCANDGECLVVNTTYSCKCKEGYYGRDCKSGGWYPCAVAPCQNNGVCFVSGAHYYCQCQQGFHGTNC
;
A
#
# COMPACT_ATOMS: atom_id res chain seq x y z
N CYS A 1 14.16 43.78 85.80
CA CYS A 1 13.25 44.03 84.67
C CYS A 1 11.95 43.27 84.91
N LEU A 2 11.01 43.86 85.67
CA LEU A 2 9.76 43.19 86.08
C LEU A 2 8.57 43.52 85.16
N SER A 3 8.75 44.39 84.16
CA SER A 3 7.70 44.89 83.27
C SER A 3 7.99 44.72 81.77
N SER A 4 8.96 43.87 81.38
CA SER A 4 9.38 43.63 79.98
C SER A 4 9.45 44.88 79.08
N PRO A 5 10.28 45.88 79.42
CA PRO A 5 10.31 47.16 78.70
C PRO A 5 10.91 47.10 77.29
N CYS A 6 11.60 46.01 76.93
CA CYS A 6 12.26 45.86 75.63
C CYS A 6 11.33 45.15 74.64
N LEU A 7 11.04 45.80 73.51
CA LEU A 7 10.20 45.29 72.43
C LEU A 7 11.03 44.47 71.43
N ASN A 8 10.34 43.79 70.50
CA ASN A 8 10.94 43.08 69.35
C ASN A 8 12.05 42.06 69.72
N GLY A 9 11.91 41.42 70.89
CA GLY A 9 12.84 40.40 71.37
C GLY A 9 14.14 40.96 71.98
N GLY A 10 14.21 42.27 72.22
CA GLY A 10 15.33 42.89 72.93
C GLY A 10 15.50 42.35 74.36
N THR A 11 16.75 42.25 74.81
CA THR A 11 17.09 41.71 76.14
C THR A 11 17.32 42.85 77.12
N CYS A 12 16.63 42.80 78.27
CA CYS A 12 16.73 43.84 79.30
C CYS A 12 17.94 43.60 80.22
N GLN A 13 18.80 44.61 80.38
CA GLN A 13 19.99 44.53 81.23
C GLN A 13 19.99 45.62 82.32
N TYR A 14 19.90 45.20 83.59
CA TYR A 14 19.85 46.10 84.74
C TYR A 14 21.26 46.43 85.26
N ASN A 15 22.02 47.26 84.53
CA ASN A 15 23.18 48.08 84.98
C ASN A 15 24.07 48.60 83.83
N ARG A 16 23.52 48.91 82.65
CA ARG A 16 24.24 49.64 81.58
C ARG A 16 23.54 50.96 81.28
N THR A 17 24.26 51.90 80.66
CA THR A 17 23.76 53.22 80.24
C THR A 17 22.57 53.15 79.29
N LYS A 18 22.37 52.02 78.60
CA LYS A 18 21.18 51.72 77.79
C LYS A 18 20.46 50.50 78.38
N LEU A 19 19.16 50.63 78.63
CA LEU A 19 18.35 49.65 79.37
C LEU A 19 18.07 48.37 78.57
N CYS A 20 17.95 48.47 77.24
CA CYS A 20 17.64 47.37 76.33
C CYS A 20 18.76 47.13 75.31
N GLU A 21 19.15 45.86 75.16
CA GLU A 21 20.02 45.40 74.09
C GLU A 21 19.15 44.81 72.97
N CYS A 22 19.13 45.48 71.82
CA CYS A 22 18.23 45.16 70.72
C CYS A 22 18.74 44.00 69.87
N THR A 23 17.81 43.18 69.41
CA THR A 23 18.05 42.15 68.40
C THR A 23 18.43 42.81 67.07
N GLN A 24 19.19 42.09 66.23
CA GLN A 24 19.65 42.63 64.94
C GLN A 24 18.47 43.13 64.09
N GLY A 25 18.58 44.37 63.59
CA GLY A 25 17.57 45.05 62.78
C GLY A 25 16.69 46.05 63.54
N TYR A 26 16.77 46.08 64.89
CA TYR A 26 16.00 47.01 65.71
C TYR A 26 16.88 47.98 66.49
N SER A 27 16.42 49.22 66.66
CA SER A 27 17.08 50.29 67.40
C SER A 27 16.07 51.10 68.23
N GLY A 28 16.51 52.17 68.87
CA GLY A 28 15.74 52.89 69.90
C GLY A 28 16.09 52.44 71.32
N ASP A 29 15.52 53.12 72.32
CA ASP A 29 15.85 52.87 73.74
C ASP A 29 15.12 51.66 74.30
N SER A 30 13.99 51.31 73.72
CA SER A 30 13.19 50.12 74.03
C SER A 30 13.14 49.13 72.86
N CYS A 31 13.99 49.28 71.84
CA CYS A 31 14.04 48.45 70.62
C CYS A 31 12.79 48.53 69.73
N GLU A 32 12.14 49.68 69.71
CA GLU A 32 10.89 49.96 69.02
C GLU A 32 11.04 50.32 67.54
N LEU A 33 12.23 50.71 67.08
CA LEU A 33 12.47 51.16 65.71
C LEU A 33 13.03 50.04 64.83
N ASP A 34 12.31 49.63 63.79
CA ASP A 34 12.83 48.77 62.72
C ASP A 34 13.53 49.64 61.65
N LEU A 35 14.82 49.41 61.44
CA LEU A 35 15.66 50.23 60.56
C LEU A 35 15.44 49.98 59.05
N CYS A 36 14.80 48.88 58.64
CA CYS A 36 14.45 48.61 57.24
C CYS A 36 12.94 48.74 56.96
N ALA A 37 12.08 48.94 57.97
CA ALA A 37 10.63 49.07 57.79
C ALA A 37 10.21 50.23 56.87
N SER A 38 11.02 51.28 56.76
CA SER A 38 10.75 52.43 55.86
C SER A 38 11.21 52.23 54.42
N ASN A 39 11.72 51.04 54.04
CA ASN A 39 12.26 50.73 52.71
C ASN A 39 13.23 51.81 52.17
N PRO A 40 14.37 52.06 52.84
CA PRO A 40 15.28 53.16 52.47
C PRO A 40 15.97 52.96 51.11
N CYS A 41 16.07 51.72 50.63
CA CYS A 41 16.73 51.40 49.36
C CYS A 41 15.78 51.62 48.17
N GLN A 42 16.15 52.53 47.26
CA GLN A 42 15.39 52.87 46.07
C GLN A 42 15.73 51.92 44.90
N ASN A 43 14.95 51.99 43.82
CA ASN A 43 15.22 51.31 42.55
C ASN A 43 15.47 49.80 42.67
N GLY A 44 14.72 49.15 43.57
CA GLY A 44 14.78 47.70 43.77
C GLY A 44 16.00 47.21 44.54
N GLY A 45 16.76 48.10 45.20
CA GLY A 45 17.88 47.72 46.07
C GLY A 45 17.42 46.94 47.31
N THR A 46 18.27 46.02 47.77
CA THR A 46 18.00 45.18 48.94
C THR A 46 18.55 45.81 50.21
N CYS A 47 17.72 46.00 51.24
CA CYS A 47 18.13 46.51 52.55
C CYS A 47 18.80 45.38 53.36
N THR A 48 20.03 45.61 53.81
CA THR A 48 20.76 44.72 54.73
C THR A 48 21.23 45.51 55.95
N PHE A 49 21.52 44.83 57.05
CA PHE A 49 21.93 45.47 58.31
C PHE A 49 23.28 44.94 58.78
N ASP A 50 24.19 45.83 59.18
CA ASP A 50 25.57 45.50 59.56
C ASP A 50 25.82 45.42 61.07
N GLY A 51 24.76 45.48 61.87
CA GLY A 51 24.84 45.41 63.33
C GLY A 51 24.56 46.74 64.04
N VAL A 52 24.66 47.88 63.34
CA VAL A 52 24.30 49.21 63.89
C VAL A 52 23.54 50.09 62.89
N ASN A 53 23.81 50.00 61.58
CA ASN A 53 23.15 50.81 60.55
C ASN A 53 22.57 49.95 59.40
N TYR A 54 21.64 50.52 58.63
CA TYR A 54 21.18 49.91 57.39
C TYR A 54 22.16 50.20 56.25
N ALA A 55 22.26 49.27 55.30
CA ALA A 55 23.02 49.37 54.06
C ALA A 55 22.16 48.89 52.88
N CYS A 56 22.35 49.49 51.71
CA CYS A 56 21.60 49.12 50.51
C CYS A 56 22.49 48.39 49.51
N GLY A 57 22.11 47.15 49.17
CA GLY A 57 22.66 46.41 48.05
C GLY A 57 21.96 46.80 46.75
N CYS A 58 22.61 47.63 45.93
CA CYS A 58 22.01 48.14 44.70
C CYS A 58 21.99 47.11 43.57
N VAL A 59 20.91 47.10 42.79
CA VAL A 59 20.78 46.30 41.57
C VAL A 59 21.67 46.90 40.47
N ALA A 60 22.19 46.04 39.57
CA ALA A 60 23.04 46.45 38.46
C ALA A 60 22.39 47.61 37.67
N GLY A 61 23.15 48.69 37.47
CA GLY A 61 22.66 49.92 36.84
C GLY A 61 22.30 51.05 37.82
N TYR A 62 22.32 50.81 39.13
CA TYR A 62 22.07 51.85 40.15
C TYR A 62 23.20 51.92 41.20
N SER A 63 23.41 53.11 41.75
CA SER A 63 24.45 53.41 42.73
C SER A 63 24.02 54.50 43.72
N GLY A 64 24.83 54.74 44.75
CA GLY A 64 24.53 55.68 45.85
C GLY A 64 24.08 54.98 47.13
N VAL A 65 24.12 55.69 48.26
CA VAL A 65 23.83 55.13 49.61
C VAL A 65 22.44 54.51 49.73
N ASN A 66 21.47 55.03 48.95
CA ASN A 66 20.10 54.51 48.89
C ASN A 66 19.76 54.01 47.47
N CYS A 67 20.76 53.71 46.63
CA CYS A 67 20.58 53.31 45.23
C CYS A 67 19.81 54.32 44.37
N GLN A 68 19.90 55.60 44.71
CA GLN A 68 19.12 56.67 44.07
C GLN A 68 19.64 57.11 42.70
N THR A 69 20.87 56.76 42.33
CA THR A 69 21.54 57.25 41.13
C THR A 69 21.61 56.16 40.06
N GLY A 70 20.92 56.34 38.93
CA GLY A 70 21.06 55.46 37.76
C GLY A 70 22.36 55.73 36.99
N MET A 71 23.09 54.68 36.61
CA MET A 71 24.23 54.78 35.70
C MET A 71 23.72 54.91 34.25
N THR A 72 24.12 55.97 33.54
CA THR A 72 23.87 56.13 32.11
C THR A 72 24.88 55.30 31.31
N ASP A 73 24.41 54.35 30.50
CA ASP A 73 25.26 53.59 29.57
C ASP A 73 25.92 54.54 28.55
N THR A 74 27.24 54.72 28.66
CA THR A 74 28.01 55.63 27.78
C THR A 74 28.23 55.05 26.38
N CYS A 75 27.83 53.79 26.12
CA CYS A 75 27.89 53.18 24.80
C CYS A 75 26.65 53.45 23.93
N LEU A 76 25.70 54.27 24.39
CA LEU A 76 24.54 54.68 23.60
C LEU A 76 24.68 56.14 23.10
N PRO A 77 24.33 56.43 21.83
CA PRO A 77 23.80 55.55 20.80
C PRO A 77 24.92 55.03 19.86
N THR A 78 25.75 54.09 20.33
CA THR A 78 26.85 53.43 19.59
C THR A 78 27.92 54.40 19.05
N PRO A 79 28.85 54.86 19.90
CA PRO A 79 29.89 55.81 19.49
C PRO A 79 31.00 55.19 18.60
N CYS A 80 31.18 53.87 18.61
CA CYS A 80 32.23 53.20 17.84
C CYS A 80 31.77 52.88 16.41
N LEU A 81 32.50 53.38 15.42
CA LEU A 81 32.26 53.19 13.99
C LEU A 81 33.00 51.97 13.44
N ASN A 82 32.74 51.62 12.17
CA ASN A 82 33.46 50.58 11.43
C ASN A 82 33.58 49.22 12.18
N HIS A 83 32.48 48.81 12.82
CA HIS A 83 32.40 47.58 13.61
C HIS A 83 33.36 47.54 14.83
N GLY A 84 33.76 48.71 15.35
CA GLY A 84 34.47 48.81 16.63
C GLY A 84 33.61 48.35 17.80
N THR A 85 34.23 47.70 18.78
CA THR A 85 33.55 47.23 20.01
C THR A 85 33.58 48.31 21.08
N CYS A 86 32.42 48.76 21.56
CA CYS A 86 32.32 49.76 22.63
C CYS A 86 32.50 49.13 24.01
N ILE A 87 33.31 49.79 24.85
CA ILE A 87 33.61 49.40 26.23
C ILE A 87 33.14 50.54 27.13
N HIS A 88 32.05 50.30 27.87
CA HIS A 88 31.50 51.25 28.84
C HIS A 88 32.46 51.44 30.02
N THR A 89 32.66 52.68 30.47
CA THR A 89 33.43 53.02 31.67
C THR A 89 32.62 53.94 32.59
N THR A 90 33.07 54.09 33.83
CA THR A 90 32.35 54.84 34.89
C THR A 90 32.15 56.34 34.58
N THR A 91 32.93 56.91 33.67
CA THR A 91 32.84 58.34 33.31
C THR A 91 32.84 58.62 31.80
N ASN A 92 33.14 57.62 30.95
CA ASN A 92 33.20 57.78 29.48
C ASN A 92 33.04 56.42 28.75
N TYR A 93 33.36 56.32 27.47
CA TYR A 93 33.46 55.06 26.71
C TYR A 93 34.86 54.89 26.09
N ASN A 94 35.22 53.67 25.71
CA ASN A 94 36.42 53.36 24.92
C ASN A 94 36.04 52.45 23.74
N CYS A 95 36.61 52.69 22.56
CA CYS A 95 36.37 51.87 21.36
C CYS A 95 37.57 50.96 21.09
N SER A 96 37.34 49.65 21.09
CA SER A 96 38.29 48.66 20.58
C SER A 96 38.09 48.49 19.08
N CYS A 97 39.02 49.00 18.28
CA CYS A 97 38.93 49.00 16.82
C CYS A 97 39.30 47.65 16.19
N LEU A 98 38.63 47.31 15.08
CA LEU A 98 39.00 46.19 14.23
C LEU A 98 40.36 46.45 13.58
N THR A 99 41.16 45.39 13.38
CA THR A 99 42.54 45.47 12.85
C THR A 99 42.65 46.42 11.65
N GLY A 100 43.46 47.47 11.80
CA GLY A 100 43.74 48.47 10.76
C GLY A 100 42.99 49.78 10.93
N TYR A 101 41.86 49.81 11.66
CA TYR A 101 41.16 51.05 11.99
C TYR A 101 41.79 51.72 13.20
N THR A 102 41.86 53.05 13.16
CA THR A 102 42.39 53.88 14.26
C THR A 102 41.47 55.06 14.52
N GLY A 103 41.79 55.93 15.47
CA GLY A 103 40.91 57.03 15.90
C GLY A 103 40.13 56.70 17.16
N THR A 104 39.56 57.72 17.79
CA THR A 104 38.90 57.58 19.11
C THR A 104 37.60 56.79 19.03
N ASN A 105 36.95 56.87 17.87
CA ASN A 105 35.70 56.19 17.53
C ASN A 105 35.90 55.17 16.40
N CYS A 106 37.14 54.75 16.12
CA CYS A 106 37.50 53.87 15.00
C CYS A 106 37.14 54.45 13.61
N GLU A 107 37.14 55.78 13.49
CA GLU A 107 36.77 56.54 12.30
C GLU A 107 37.86 56.62 11.24
N ILE A 108 39.12 56.39 11.62
CA ILE A 108 40.27 56.51 10.71
C ILE A 108 40.48 55.20 9.98
N TYR A 109 40.25 55.24 8.67
CA TYR A 109 40.43 54.11 7.77
C TYR A 109 41.93 53.76 7.59
N PRO A 110 42.31 52.47 7.54
CA PRO A 110 43.71 52.06 7.42
C PRO A 110 44.42 52.61 6.19
N CYS A 111 43.72 52.85 5.07
CA CYS A 111 44.33 53.21 3.80
C CYS A 111 43.91 54.60 3.33
N THR A 112 44.87 55.50 3.13
CA THR A 112 44.57 56.88 2.70
C THR A 112 44.85 57.11 1.23
N THR A 113 45.64 56.24 0.59
CA THR A 113 46.09 56.44 -0.81
C THR A 113 45.71 55.29 -1.72
N LEU A 114 45.57 54.05 -1.21
CA LEU A 114 45.19 52.90 -2.00
C LEU A 114 43.67 52.67 -2.02
N GLN A 115 43.04 52.77 -3.19
CA GLN A 115 41.64 52.42 -3.42
C GLN A 115 41.52 51.01 -4.00
N CYS A 116 40.71 50.16 -3.36
CA CYS A 116 40.42 48.81 -3.83
C CYS A 116 39.15 48.80 -4.69
N ASN A 117 39.24 48.31 -5.93
CA ASN A 117 38.12 48.17 -6.85
C ASN A 117 37.32 46.88 -6.58
N ASN A 118 36.16 46.75 -7.26
CA ASN A 118 35.34 45.54 -7.26
C ASN A 118 34.99 45.01 -5.86
N GLY A 119 34.76 45.92 -4.90
CA GLY A 119 34.38 45.58 -3.52
C GLY A 119 35.51 45.02 -2.66
N GLY A 120 36.77 45.11 -3.09
CA GLY A 120 37.93 44.72 -2.28
C GLY A 120 38.06 45.55 -1.00
N SER A 121 38.56 44.93 0.07
CA SER A 121 38.79 45.58 1.37
C SER A 121 40.25 45.96 1.55
N CYS A 122 40.54 47.21 1.94
CA CYS A 122 41.92 47.62 2.16
C CYS A 122 42.40 47.30 3.58
N TYR A 123 43.68 46.93 3.70
CA TYR A 123 44.35 46.67 4.97
C TYR A 123 45.82 47.08 4.94
N LYS A 124 46.42 47.35 6.10
CA LYS A 124 47.86 47.60 6.24
C LYS A 124 48.57 46.34 6.71
N ASN A 125 49.62 45.93 6.01
CA ASN A 125 50.50 44.82 6.39
C ASN A 125 51.94 45.34 6.45
N ASN A 126 52.55 45.33 7.64
CA ASN A 126 53.89 45.88 7.90
C ASN A 126 54.06 47.33 7.39
N GLY A 127 53.05 48.18 7.56
CA GLY A 127 53.07 49.58 7.12
C GLY A 127 52.77 49.82 5.64
N VAL A 128 52.61 48.76 4.84
CA VAL A 128 52.25 48.85 3.41
C VAL A 128 50.75 48.65 3.24
N GLU A 129 50.08 49.57 2.54
CA GLU A 129 48.68 49.46 2.15
C GLU A 129 48.51 48.35 1.09
N LYS A 130 47.54 47.45 1.28
CA LYS A 130 47.22 46.34 0.38
C LYS A 130 45.72 46.16 0.26
N CYS A 131 45.27 45.68 -0.89
CA CYS A 131 43.88 45.28 -1.10
C CYS A 131 43.70 43.77 -0.88
N ALA A 132 42.70 43.40 -0.10
CA ALA A 132 42.14 42.07 -0.04
C ALA A 132 41.00 42.00 -1.04
N CYS A 133 41.24 41.33 -2.17
CA CYS A 133 40.25 41.22 -3.23
C CYS A 133 39.15 40.24 -2.86
N LEU A 134 37.91 40.59 -3.23
CA LEU A 134 36.84 39.61 -3.25
C LEU A 134 37.23 38.48 -4.21
N PRO A 135 36.84 37.22 -3.92
CA PRO A 135 37.24 36.13 -4.79
C PRO A 135 36.71 36.36 -6.22
N GLY A 136 37.46 35.92 -7.24
CA GLY A 136 37.16 36.23 -8.65
C GLY A 136 37.83 37.50 -9.18
N PHE A 137 38.44 38.31 -8.30
CA PHE A 137 39.21 39.50 -8.65
C PHE A 137 40.66 39.39 -8.16
N SER A 138 41.59 39.99 -8.89
CA SER A 138 43.02 39.97 -8.60
C SER A 138 43.71 41.29 -9.00
N GLY A 139 45.00 41.42 -8.72
CA GLY A 139 45.78 42.64 -8.93
C GLY A 139 45.88 43.53 -7.68
N ASN A 140 46.80 44.49 -7.71
CA ASN A 140 47.13 45.33 -6.54
C ASN A 140 45.96 46.18 -6.02
N THR A 141 45.02 46.52 -6.89
CA THR A 141 43.79 47.26 -6.55
C THR A 141 42.53 46.46 -6.89
N CYS A 142 42.63 45.13 -7.01
CA CYS A 142 41.52 44.24 -7.36
C CYS A 142 40.83 44.57 -8.70
N GLN A 143 41.60 45.12 -9.63
CA GLN A 143 41.11 45.63 -10.91
C GLN A 143 41.02 44.56 -12.01
N ILE A 144 41.64 43.40 -11.81
CA ILE A 144 41.68 42.30 -12.79
C ILE A 144 40.58 41.32 -12.45
N ASP A 145 39.60 41.15 -13.34
CA ASP A 145 38.59 40.10 -13.18
C ASP A 145 39.09 38.75 -13.71
N ALA A 146 38.45 37.65 -13.29
CA ALA A 146 38.82 36.31 -13.70
C ALA A 146 38.66 36.02 -15.21
N CYS A 147 37.98 36.88 -15.97
CA CYS A 147 37.80 36.74 -17.41
C CYS A 147 38.83 37.53 -18.24
N THR A 148 39.60 38.43 -17.61
CA THR A 148 40.55 39.33 -18.28
C THR A 148 41.65 38.55 -19.03
N SER A 149 42.01 37.35 -18.58
CA SER A 149 42.96 36.47 -19.25
C SER A 149 42.36 35.59 -20.35
N ASN A 150 41.09 35.79 -20.72
CA ASN A 150 40.31 34.96 -21.67
C ASN A 150 40.47 33.45 -21.43
N PRO A 151 40.09 32.93 -20.25
CA PRO A 151 40.29 31.51 -19.92
C PRO A 151 39.41 30.54 -20.72
N CYS A 152 38.42 31.04 -21.47
CA CYS A 152 37.51 30.23 -22.27
C CYS A 152 38.03 30.12 -23.71
N GLU A 153 38.40 28.90 -24.11
CA GLU A 153 38.95 28.61 -25.43
C GLU A 153 37.84 28.27 -26.44
N ASN A 154 38.20 28.14 -27.73
CA ASN A 154 37.30 27.67 -28.79
C ASN A 154 35.98 28.47 -28.92
N GLY A 155 36.05 29.78 -28.72
CA GLY A 155 34.89 30.66 -28.84
C GLY A 155 33.92 30.57 -27.65
N GLY A 156 34.35 30.02 -26.52
CA GLY A 156 33.57 30.05 -25.28
C GLY A 156 33.40 31.46 -24.71
N THR A 157 32.21 31.78 -24.21
CA THR A 157 31.91 33.07 -23.57
C THR A 157 32.20 33.01 -22.07
N CYS A 158 33.09 33.87 -21.56
CA CYS A 158 33.44 33.94 -20.15
C CYS A 158 32.46 34.82 -19.37
N THR A 159 32.02 34.35 -18.20
CA THR A 159 31.18 35.10 -17.26
C THR A 159 31.74 34.97 -15.86
N VAL A 160 31.77 36.08 -15.11
CA VAL A 160 32.23 36.10 -13.70
C VAL A 160 31.03 35.79 -12.81
N ASN A 161 31.12 34.73 -12.00
CA ASN A 161 30.08 34.28 -11.08
C ASN A 161 30.60 34.36 -9.64
N GLY A 162 30.61 35.57 -9.08
CA GLY A 162 31.11 35.81 -7.73
C GLY A 162 32.58 35.42 -7.62
N THR A 163 32.87 34.27 -6.98
CA THR A 163 34.21 33.83 -6.60
C THR A 163 35.02 33.12 -7.69
N SER A 164 34.41 32.88 -8.85
CA SER A 164 34.97 32.09 -9.94
C SER A 164 34.49 32.60 -11.30
N TYR A 165 34.99 32.03 -12.39
CA TYR A 165 34.46 32.23 -13.73
C TYR A 165 33.77 30.98 -14.25
N THR A 166 32.87 31.16 -15.20
CA THR A 166 32.23 30.08 -15.94
C THR A 166 32.32 30.35 -17.44
N CYS A 167 32.72 29.32 -18.18
CA CYS A 167 32.74 29.36 -19.64
C CYS A 167 31.47 28.75 -20.22
N GLN A 168 30.75 29.52 -21.03
CA GLN A 168 29.69 29.00 -21.89
C GLN A 168 30.29 28.59 -23.24
N CYS A 169 30.44 27.29 -23.46
CA CYS A 169 31.12 26.76 -24.65
C CYS A 169 30.26 26.84 -25.91
N ALA A 170 30.92 27.07 -27.06
CA ALA A 170 30.30 26.95 -28.37
C ALA A 170 29.97 25.48 -28.71
N SER A 171 29.00 25.25 -29.60
CA SER A 171 28.56 23.91 -30.01
C SER A 171 29.75 23.04 -30.46
N GLY A 172 29.95 21.90 -29.79
CA GLY A 172 31.05 20.96 -30.08
C GLY A 172 32.22 20.98 -29.09
N TYR A 173 32.25 21.93 -28.15
CA TYR A 173 33.30 22.03 -27.12
C TYR A 173 32.74 21.95 -25.71
N TYR A 174 33.50 21.37 -24.79
CA TYR A 174 33.04 21.09 -23.42
C TYR A 174 34.20 21.20 -22.41
N GLY A 175 33.87 21.10 -21.12
CA GLY A 175 34.83 21.23 -20.02
C GLY A 175 34.97 22.66 -19.48
N TYR A 176 35.67 22.81 -18.37
CA TYR A 176 35.73 24.05 -17.58
C TYR A 176 36.22 25.27 -18.39
N ASN A 177 37.16 25.04 -19.33
CA ASN A 177 37.72 26.07 -20.22
C ASN A 177 37.32 25.85 -21.70
N CYS A 178 36.31 25.03 -21.99
CA CYS A 178 35.90 24.70 -23.37
C CYS A 178 36.99 24.05 -24.24
N LEU A 179 37.87 23.26 -23.61
CA LEU A 179 39.01 22.59 -24.24
C LEU A 179 38.75 21.12 -24.59
N SER A 180 37.79 20.46 -23.95
CA SER A 180 37.63 19.02 -24.03
C SER A 180 36.48 18.65 -24.97
N ASP A 181 36.81 18.24 -26.20
CA ASP A 181 35.95 17.32 -26.95
C ASP A 181 36.40 15.88 -26.61
N PRO A 182 35.62 15.13 -25.81
CA PRO A 182 36.00 13.78 -25.40
C PRO A 182 36.07 12.79 -26.58
N CYS A 183 35.55 13.14 -27.77
CA CYS A 183 35.65 12.34 -28.98
C CYS A 183 36.90 12.62 -29.83
N THR A 184 37.58 13.76 -29.67
CA THR A 184 38.77 14.13 -30.47
C THR A 184 39.93 13.14 -30.31
N ALA A 185 40.08 12.54 -29.12
CA ALA A 185 41.11 11.53 -28.86
C ALA A 185 40.77 10.13 -29.45
N GLY A 186 39.62 9.97 -30.11
CA GLY A 186 39.16 8.69 -30.66
C GLY A 186 39.00 7.60 -29.61
N PRO A 187 38.23 7.81 -28.51
CA PRO A 187 38.16 6.83 -27.42
C PRO A 187 37.43 5.53 -27.81
N CYS A 188 36.60 5.54 -28.85
CA CYS A 188 35.89 4.36 -29.32
C CYS A 188 36.77 3.56 -30.28
N VAL A 189 37.21 2.38 -29.85
CA VAL A 189 38.06 1.49 -30.64
C VAL A 189 37.22 0.53 -31.50
N ASN A 190 37.86 -0.29 -32.33
CA ASN A 190 37.21 -1.32 -33.17
C ASN A 190 36.10 -0.78 -34.09
N GLY A 191 36.22 0.47 -34.57
CA GLY A 191 35.24 1.10 -35.46
C GLY A 191 33.98 1.62 -34.76
N GLY A 192 33.99 1.75 -33.43
CA GLY A 192 32.90 2.38 -32.68
C GLY A 192 32.72 3.85 -33.04
N THR A 193 31.46 4.31 -33.09
CA THR A 193 31.13 5.73 -33.34
C THR A 193 31.03 6.47 -32.02
N CYS A 194 31.79 7.56 -31.86
CA CYS A 194 31.76 8.39 -30.66
C CYS A 194 30.67 9.45 -30.74
N GLN A 195 29.89 9.58 -29.68
CA GLN A 195 28.93 10.66 -29.47
C GLN A 195 29.20 11.31 -28.11
N VAL A 196 29.06 12.64 -28.04
CA VAL A 196 29.21 13.35 -26.76
C VAL A 196 27.94 13.19 -25.93
N GLN A 197 28.06 12.64 -24.72
CA GLN A 197 26.94 12.49 -23.79
C GLN A 197 27.39 12.90 -22.38
N LEU A 198 26.92 14.07 -21.92
CA LEU A 198 27.38 14.69 -20.68
C LEU A 198 27.20 13.77 -19.45
N PRO A 199 28.17 13.70 -18.53
CA PRO A 199 29.44 14.45 -18.46
C PRO A 199 30.64 13.78 -19.19
N SER A 200 30.42 12.84 -20.12
CA SER A 200 31.48 12.03 -20.76
C SER A 200 31.22 11.85 -22.27
N HIS A 201 31.62 10.72 -22.83
CA HIS A 201 31.34 10.27 -24.19
C HIS A 201 30.59 8.94 -24.14
N GLN A 202 29.83 8.67 -25.20
CA GLN A 202 29.14 7.41 -25.43
C GLN A 202 29.65 6.82 -26.75
N CYS A 203 30.09 5.56 -26.71
CA CYS A 203 30.47 4.82 -27.91
C CYS A 203 29.32 3.92 -28.37
N THR A 204 28.97 4.02 -29.66
CA THR A 204 28.09 3.06 -30.33
C THR A 204 28.97 1.98 -30.95
N CYS A 205 28.92 0.77 -30.39
CA CYS A 205 29.78 -0.33 -30.81
C CYS A 205 29.22 -1.10 -32.02
N PRO A 206 30.07 -1.51 -32.98
CA PRO A 206 29.66 -2.38 -34.07
C PRO A 206 29.27 -3.77 -33.56
N VAL A 207 28.49 -4.51 -34.36
CA VAL A 207 28.11 -5.89 -34.07
C VAL A 207 29.37 -6.74 -33.81
N GLY A 208 29.40 -7.43 -32.67
CA GLY A 208 30.56 -8.23 -32.26
C GLY A 208 31.49 -7.56 -31.24
N PHE A 209 31.21 -6.32 -30.83
CA PHE A 209 31.99 -5.60 -29.82
C PHE A 209 31.12 -4.98 -28.73
N SER A 210 31.68 -4.84 -27.53
CA SER A 210 31.05 -4.29 -26.33
C SER A 210 32.09 -3.60 -25.43
N GLY A 211 31.66 -3.06 -24.29
CA GLY A 211 32.52 -2.24 -23.41
C GLY A 211 32.28 -0.74 -23.60
N LYS A 212 32.79 0.08 -22.66
CA LYS A 212 32.55 1.54 -22.67
C LYS A 212 33.15 2.20 -23.92
N ASN A 213 34.22 1.63 -24.43
CA ASN A 213 35.00 2.11 -25.55
C ASN A 213 35.02 1.10 -26.72
N CYS A 214 34.13 0.09 -26.72
CA CYS A 214 34.08 -1.00 -27.70
C CYS A 214 35.32 -1.91 -27.73
N GLU A 215 36.03 -2.01 -26.61
CA GLU A 215 37.28 -2.74 -26.44
C GLU A 215 37.09 -4.27 -26.29
N LEU A 216 35.89 -4.72 -25.91
CA LEU A 216 35.60 -6.12 -25.64
C LEU A 216 34.99 -6.79 -26.88
N GLY A 217 35.73 -7.71 -27.50
CA GLY A 217 35.16 -8.60 -28.51
C GLY A 217 34.20 -9.60 -27.85
N ILE A 218 32.93 -9.61 -28.25
CA ILE A 218 31.98 -10.61 -27.76
C ILE A 218 32.19 -11.91 -28.54
N VAL A 219 32.91 -12.85 -27.92
CA VAL A 219 32.90 -14.25 -28.34
C VAL A 219 31.48 -14.77 -28.08
N GLN A 220 30.71 -14.94 -29.15
CA GLN A 220 29.36 -15.47 -29.13
C GLN A 220 29.37 -16.88 -28.50
N THR A 221 29.14 -16.94 -27.19
CA THR A 221 28.78 -18.16 -26.48
C THR A 221 27.50 -17.87 -25.71
N SER A 222 26.38 -18.21 -26.39
CA SER A 222 25.02 -18.34 -25.88
C SER A 222 24.52 -17.25 -24.91
N ILE A 223 23.97 -16.17 -25.44
CA ILE A 223 22.89 -15.48 -24.72
C ILE A 223 21.74 -16.49 -24.68
N ASP A 224 21.44 -17.03 -23.50
CA ASP A 224 20.21 -17.77 -23.30
C ASP A 224 19.04 -16.78 -23.30
N VAL A 225 18.54 -16.48 -24.49
CA VAL A 225 17.44 -15.53 -24.72
C VAL A 225 16.13 -16.00 -24.04
N CYS A 226 16.04 -17.28 -23.66
CA CYS A 226 14.90 -17.86 -22.96
C CYS A 226 15.00 -17.79 -21.42
N SER A 227 16.16 -17.42 -20.86
CA SER A 227 16.38 -17.32 -19.40
C SER A 227 15.41 -16.37 -18.69
N SER A 228 14.93 -15.34 -19.38
CA SER A 228 13.96 -14.36 -18.85
C SER A 228 12.51 -14.81 -18.92
N SER A 229 12.23 -16.02 -19.41
CA SER A 229 10.87 -16.56 -19.62
C SER A 229 9.95 -15.59 -20.38
N PRO A 230 10.32 -15.14 -21.59
CA PRO A 230 9.57 -14.09 -22.30
C PRO A 230 8.17 -14.51 -22.80
N CYS A 231 7.90 -15.82 -22.88
CA CYS A 231 6.64 -16.39 -23.36
C CYS A 231 5.60 -16.51 -22.23
N SER A 232 4.35 -16.14 -22.52
CA SER A 232 3.25 -16.19 -21.54
C SER A 232 2.39 -17.46 -21.67
N ASN A 233 1.44 -17.66 -20.74
CA ASN A 233 0.45 -18.74 -20.77
C ASN A 233 1.03 -20.17 -20.90
N GLY A 234 2.23 -20.39 -20.34
CA GLY A 234 2.89 -21.69 -20.34
C GLY A 234 3.38 -22.15 -21.71
N ALA A 235 3.58 -21.21 -22.65
CA ALA A 235 4.18 -21.45 -23.97
C ALA A 235 5.68 -21.79 -23.89
N THR A 236 6.18 -22.54 -24.86
CA THR A 236 7.60 -22.96 -24.92
C THR A 236 8.42 -21.90 -25.64
N CYS A 237 9.49 -21.43 -24.99
CA CYS A 237 10.47 -20.54 -25.62
C CYS A 237 11.45 -21.37 -26.46
N LEU A 238 11.60 -21.00 -27.73
CA LEU A 238 12.54 -21.61 -28.67
C LEU A 238 13.60 -20.56 -29.02
N ALA A 239 14.83 -20.77 -28.55
CA ALA A 239 15.95 -19.89 -28.84
C ALA A 239 16.45 -20.09 -30.28
N ASP A 240 16.71 -18.99 -30.98
CA ASP A 240 17.28 -18.97 -32.34
C ASP A 240 18.42 -17.95 -32.40
N GLY A 241 19.63 -18.41 -32.04
CA GLY A 241 20.83 -17.58 -31.99
C GLY A 241 20.74 -16.44 -30.97
N THR A 242 20.44 -15.23 -31.46
CA THR A 242 20.27 -14.01 -30.64
C THR A 242 18.80 -13.62 -30.44
N SER A 243 17.87 -14.37 -31.03
CA SER A 243 16.43 -14.14 -30.96
C SER A 243 15.71 -15.32 -30.29
N TYR A 244 14.40 -15.18 -30.09
CA TYR A 244 13.53 -16.24 -29.58
C TYR A 244 12.19 -16.22 -30.30
N THR A 245 11.54 -17.38 -30.36
CA THR A 245 10.14 -17.51 -30.76
C THR A 245 9.36 -18.26 -29.69
N CYS A 246 8.10 -17.88 -29.49
CA CYS A 246 7.23 -18.56 -28.53
C CYS A 246 6.31 -19.54 -29.27
N ALA A 247 6.48 -20.84 -29.00
CA ALA A 247 5.54 -21.86 -29.43
C ALA A 247 4.34 -21.86 -28.49
N CYS A 248 3.27 -21.19 -28.92
CA CYS A 248 2.05 -21.05 -28.14
C CYS A 248 1.34 -22.40 -27.95
N LYS A 249 0.90 -22.67 -26.71
CA LYS A 249 -0.03 -23.77 -26.44
C LYS A 249 -1.40 -23.45 -27.00
N SER A 250 -2.15 -24.49 -27.36
CA SER A 250 -3.54 -24.42 -27.82
C SER A 250 -4.36 -23.50 -26.91
N GLY A 251 -5.06 -22.53 -27.51
CA GLY A 251 -5.84 -21.51 -26.79
C GLY A 251 -5.10 -20.20 -26.51
N SER A 252 -3.86 -20.03 -26.99
CA SER A 252 -3.12 -18.76 -26.95
C SER A 252 -2.49 -18.43 -28.30
N THR A 253 -2.36 -17.13 -28.61
CA THR A 253 -1.85 -16.64 -29.90
C THR A 253 -1.03 -15.35 -29.73
N GLY A 254 -0.41 -14.92 -30.83
CA GLY A 254 0.49 -13.78 -30.90
C GLY A 254 1.95 -14.11 -30.58
N PRO A 255 2.88 -13.17 -30.82
CA PRO A 255 4.33 -13.42 -30.77
C PRO A 255 4.86 -13.81 -29.39
N LEU A 256 4.16 -13.39 -28.32
CA LEU A 256 4.50 -13.73 -26.93
C LEU A 256 3.45 -14.66 -26.27
N CYS A 257 2.50 -15.19 -27.05
CA CYS A 257 1.40 -16.03 -26.57
C CYS A 257 0.57 -15.40 -25.44
N LYS A 258 0.49 -14.06 -25.40
CA LYS A 258 -0.26 -13.30 -24.39
C LYS A 258 -1.76 -13.29 -24.66
N THR A 259 -2.15 -13.31 -25.93
CA THR A 259 -3.55 -13.23 -26.32
C THR A 259 -4.20 -14.59 -26.18
N LEU A 260 -5.20 -14.70 -25.31
CA LEU A 260 -6.02 -15.89 -25.21
C LEU A 260 -6.98 -15.94 -26.41
N VAL A 261 -7.01 -17.08 -27.09
CA VAL A 261 -7.98 -17.32 -28.16
C VAL A 261 -9.30 -17.66 -27.50
N ASP A 262 -10.39 -17.03 -27.93
CA ASP A 262 -11.72 -17.39 -27.47
C ASP A 262 -12.09 -18.78 -27.99
N SER A 263 -11.91 -19.79 -27.14
CA SER A 263 -12.19 -21.19 -27.43
C SER A 263 -13.67 -21.45 -27.79
N CYS A 264 -14.58 -20.52 -27.50
CA CYS A 264 -15.99 -20.61 -27.90
C CYS A 264 -16.27 -20.16 -29.33
N SER A 265 -15.34 -19.48 -30.01
CA SER A 265 -15.51 -18.99 -31.38
C SER A 265 -15.77 -20.11 -32.40
N VAL A 266 -15.22 -21.30 -32.17
CA VAL A 266 -15.41 -22.51 -33.01
C VAL A 266 -16.68 -23.30 -32.65
N LYS A 267 -17.50 -22.80 -31.72
CA LYS A 267 -18.76 -23.43 -31.25
C LYS A 267 -18.58 -24.91 -30.87
N PRO A 268 -17.73 -25.22 -29.88
CA PRO A 268 -17.41 -26.61 -29.53
C PRO A 268 -18.61 -27.35 -28.89
N CYS A 269 -19.48 -26.64 -28.16
CA CYS A 269 -20.65 -27.23 -27.51
C CYS A 269 -21.75 -27.60 -28.53
N LYS A 270 -22.10 -28.89 -28.58
CA LYS A 270 -23.17 -29.45 -29.42
C LYS A 270 -24.53 -29.33 -28.74
N ASN A 271 -25.59 -29.66 -29.49
CA ASN A 271 -26.97 -29.76 -28.99
C ASN A 271 -27.50 -28.52 -28.25
N GLY A 272 -27.02 -27.34 -28.65
CA GLY A 272 -27.42 -26.07 -28.05
C GLY A 272 -26.84 -25.80 -26.65
N GLY A 273 -25.75 -26.49 -26.28
CA GLY A 273 -25.01 -26.19 -25.06
C GLY A 273 -24.42 -24.77 -25.05
N THR A 274 -24.38 -24.14 -23.88
CA THR A 274 -23.80 -22.81 -23.71
C THR A 274 -22.30 -22.93 -23.46
N CYS A 275 -21.50 -22.31 -24.32
CA CYS A 275 -20.05 -22.31 -24.19
C CYS A 275 -19.58 -21.16 -23.29
N LYS A 276 -18.62 -21.43 -22.41
CA LYS A 276 -17.90 -20.41 -21.64
C LYS A 276 -16.41 -20.67 -21.70
N THR A 277 -15.63 -19.68 -22.12
CA THR A 277 -14.17 -19.73 -22.15
C THR A 277 -13.62 -19.59 -20.72
N VAL A 278 -12.67 -20.47 -20.36
CA VAL A 278 -12.03 -20.51 -19.04
C VAL A 278 -10.52 -20.65 -19.26
N GLY A 279 -9.79 -19.54 -19.11
CA GLY A 279 -8.35 -19.50 -19.42
C GLY A 279 -8.09 -19.71 -20.93
N THR A 280 -7.23 -20.67 -21.27
CA THR A 280 -6.98 -21.13 -22.65
C THR A 280 -7.97 -22.21 -23.11
N ASP A 281 -8.88 -22.66 -22.24
CA ASP A 281 -9.79 -23.77 -22.48
C ASP A 281 -11.25 -23.29 -22.49
N TYR A 282 -12.20 -24.21 -22.62
CA TYR A 282 -13.64 -23.92 -22.54
C TYR A 282 -14.36 -24.93 -21.66
N THR A 283 -15.55 -24.54 -21.21
CA THR A 283 -16.51 -25.44 -20.58
C THR A 283 -17.85 -25.32 -21.27
N CYS A 284 -18.51 -26.45 -21.50
CA CYS A 284 -19.86 -26.50 -22.03
C CYS A 284 -20.86 -26.74 -20.91
N LYS A 285 -21.80 -25.81 -20.75
CA LYS A 285 -23.00 -26.03 -19.96
C LYS A 285 -24.07 -26.66 -20.84
N CYS A 286 -24.31 -27.94 -20.66
CA CYS A 286 -25.26 -28.68 -21.47
C CYS A 286 -26.71 -28.28 -21.18
N LYS A 287 -27.51 -28.26 -22.25
CA LYS A 287 -28.96 -28.15 -22.14
C LYS A 287 -29.51 -29.44 -21.54
N THR A 288 -30.61 -29.33 -20.81
CA THR A 288 -31.23 -30.45 -20.12
C THR A 288 -31.56 -31.60 -21.09
N GLY A 289 -31.22 -32.83 -20.72
CA GLY A 289 -31.34 -34.02 -21.59
C GLY A 289 -30.05 -34.43 -22.33
N TYR A 290 -28.98 -33.61 -22.28
CA TYR A 290 -27.68 -33.91 -22.89
C TYR A 290 -26.55 -33.92 -21.86
N TYR A 291 -25.50 -34.70 -22.13
CA TYR A 291 -24.30 -34.81 -21.30
C TYR A 291 -23.04 -35.04 -22.15
N GLY A 292 -21.88 -35.08 -21.49
CA GLY A 292 -20.56 -35.14 -22.13
C GLY A 292 -19.82 -33.82 -22.03
N THR A 293 -18.54 -33.82 -22.37
CA THR A 293 -17.68 -32.63 -22.28
C THR A 293 -18.12 -31.54 -23.26
N ASN A 294 -18.68 -31.95 -24.39
CA ASN A 294 -19.16 -31.09 -25.48
C ASN A 294 -20.67 -31.19 -25.68
N CYS A 295 -21.40 -31.76 -24.71
CA CYS A 295 -22.85 -32.00 -24.80
C CYS A 295 -23.26 -32.87 -25.99
N GLU A 296 -22.37 -33.78 -26.39
CA GLU A 296 -22.49 -34.62 -27.57
C GLU A 296 -23.40 -35.83 -27.37
N ASN A 297 -23.60 -36.26 -26.13
CA ASN A 297 -24.39 -37.46 -25.81
C ASN A 297 -25.80 -37.07 -25.34
N ASP A 298 -26.81 -37.78 -25.84
CA ASP A 298 -28.15 -37.71 -25.26
C ASP A 298 -28.28 -38.65 -24.05
N MET A 299 -29.11 -38.28 -23.08
CA MET A 299 -29.36 -39.12 -21.89
C MET A 299 -30.05 -40.46 -22.19
N CYS A 300 -30.72 -40.60 -23.34
CA CYS A 300 -31.36 -41.85 -23.75
C CYS A 300 -30.35 -42.90 -24.24
N SER A 301 -29.14 -42.50 -24.62
CA SER A 301 -28.05 -43.37 -25.05
C SER A 301 -27.58 -44.32 -23.93
N LEU A 302 -27.81 -43.92 -22.67
CA LEU A 302 -27.61 -44.73 -21.47
C LEU A 302 -28.66 -45.84 -21.29
N LYS A 303 -29.69 -45.88 -22.16
CA LYS A 303 -30.84 -46.79 -22.06
C LYS A 303 -31.47 -46.80 -20.65
N PRO A 304 -31.86 -45.63 -20.11
CA PRO A 304 -32.34 -45.53 -18.73
C PRO A 304 -33.70 -46.21 -18.52
N CYS A 305 -34.47 -46.46 -19.58
CA CYS A 305 -35.78 -47.09 -19.51
C CYS A 305 -35.65 -48.62 -19.48
N LEU A 306 -36.19 -49.23 -18.42
CA LEU A 306 -36.19 -50.68 -18.22
C LEU A 306 -37.35 -51.35 -18.98
N ASN A 307 -37.34 -52.68 -19.03
CA ASN A 307 -38.41 -53.49 -19.62
C ASN A 307 -38.79 -53.08 -21.05
N ASN A 308 -37.78 -52.77 -21.86
CA ASN A 308 -37.93 -52.36 -23.26
C ASN A 308 -38.69 -51.03 -23.46
N GLY A 309 -38.70 -50.15 -22.45
CA GLY A 309 -39.27 -48.81 -22.54
C GLY A 309 -38.60 -47.93 -23.59
N THR A 310 -39.40 -47.12 -24.27
CA THR A 310 -38.94 -46.17 -25.28
C THR A 310 -38.52 -44.87 -24.59
N CYS A 311 -37.26 -44.48 -24.72
CA CYS A 311 -36.76 -43.22 -24.20
C CYS A 311 -36.96 -42.09 -25.20
N SER A 312 -37.40 -40.92 -24.71
CA SER A 312 -37.51 -39.69 -25.49
C SER A 312 -36.98 -38.49 -24.70
N LEU A 313 -36.38 -37.52 -25.38
CA LEU A 313 -35.96 -36.27 -24.76
C LEU A 313 -37.16 -35.31 -24.69
N GLU A 314 -37.71 -35.09 -23.49
CA GLU A 314 -38.78 -34.12 -23.24
C GLU A 314 -38.38 -33.13 -22.13
N GLY A 315 -38.62 -31.84 -22.36
CA GLY A 315 -38.51 -30.79 -21.33
C GLY A 315 -37.15 -30.72 -20.61
N SER A 316 -37.15 -31.09 -19.33
CA SER A 316 -36.03 -30.97 -18.39
C SER A 316 -35.19 -32.26 -18.24
N GLY A 317 -35.16 -33.14 -19.24
CA GLY A 317 -34.34 -34.35 -19.18
C GLY A 317 -34.73 -35.39 -20.22
N TYR A 318 -35.14 -36.55 -19.75
CA TYR A 318 -35.65 -37.65 -20.57
C TYR A 318 -36.94 -38.20 -19.95
N LYS A 319 -37.75 -38.85 -20.78
CA LYS A 319 -38.99 -39.51 -20.39
C LYS A 319 -39.03 -40.90 -20.99
N CYS A 320 -39.38 -41.86 -20.16
CA CYS A 320 -39.63 -43.23 -20.57
C CYS A 320 -41.11 -43.42 -20.88
N THR A 321 -41.40 -43.85 -22.10
CA THR A 321 -42.70 -44.37 -22.51
C THR A 321 -42.66 -45.88 -22.34
N CYS A 322 -43.42 -46.39 -21.38
CA CYS A 322 -43.41 -47.81 -21.05
C CYS A 322 -44.23 -48.62 -22.06
N PRO A 323 -43.75 -49.80 -22.48
CA PRO A 323 -44.51 -50.67 -23.37
C PRO A 323 -45.57 -51.43 -22.54
N GLY A 324 -46.78 -51.61 -23.07
CA GLY A 324 -47.86 -52.26 -22.31
C GLY A 324 -48.24 -51.48 -21.04
N ASP A 325 -48.41 -52.20 -19.93
CA ASP A 325 -48.89 -51.66 -18.65
C ASP A 325 -47.78 -51.58 -17.57
N TYR A 326 -46.49 -51.61 -17.94
CA TYR A 326 -45.39 -51.31 -17.01
C TYR A 326 -45.49 -49.87 -16.49
N THR A 327 -45.21 -49.66 -15.21
CA THR A 327 -45.36 -48.35 -14.56
C THR A 327 -44.06 -47.88 -13.87
N GLY A 328 -44.03 -46.62 -13.45
CA GLY A 328 -42.88 -45.98 -12.83
C GLY A 328 -42.04 -45.16 -13.82
N LEU A 329 -41.24 -44.23 -13.29
CA LEU A 329 -40.48 -43.24 -14.07
C LEU A 329 -39.49 -43.88 -15.07
N LEU A 330 -38.99 -45.07 -14.78
CA LEU A 330 -38.05 -45.83 -15.60
C LEU A 330 -38.65 -47.15 -16.12
N CYS A 331 -39.98 -47.30 -16.08
CA CYS A 331 -40.69 -48.55 -16.41
C CYS A 331 -40.27 -49.75 -15.55
N GLN A 332 -39.84 -49.50 -14.32
CA GLN A 332 -39.29 -50.49 -13.41
C GLN A 332 -40.36 -51.32 -12.66
N SER A 333 -41.61 -50.85 -12.61
CA SER A 333 -42.65 -51.49 -11.80
C SER A 333 -43.53 -52.39 -12.66
N ASP A 334 -43.49 -53.68 -12.33
CA ASP A 334 -44.37 -54.72 -12.87
C ASP A 334 -45.45 -55.05 -11.84
N PRO A 335 -46.74 -54.75 -12.10
CA PRO A 335 -47.85 -55.08 -11.21
C PRO A 335 -47.98 -56.58 -10.87
N CYS A 336 -47.40 -57.48 -11.70
CA CYS A 336 -47.40 -58.93 -11.50
C CYS A 336 -46.14 -59.47 -10.79
N ALA A 337 -45.11 -58.64 -10.52
CA ALA A 337 -43.85 -59.10 -9.90
C ALA A 337 -44.04 -59.71 -8.49
N SER A 338 -45.05 -59.25 -7.75
CA SER A 338 -45.38 -59.78 -6.41
C SER A 338 -46.08 -61.14 -6.45
N LYS A 339 -46.30 -61.71 -7.64
CA LYS A 339 -47.12 -62.91 -7.85
C LYS A 339 -48.46 -62.84 -7.10
N PRO A 340 -49.28 -61.80 -7.36
CA PRO A 340 -50.49 -61.56 -6.59
C PRO A 340 -51.58 -62.63 -6.80
N CYS A 341 -51.51 -63.39 -7.89
CA CYS A 341 -52.43 -64.47 -8.23
C CYS A 341 -52.03 -65.77 -7.53
N ALA A 342 -52.87 -66.25 -6.61
CA ALA A 342 -52.69 -67.53 -5.92
C ALA A 342 -53.16 -68.72 -6.78
N ASN A 343 -52.85 -69.94 -6.33
CA ASN A 343 -53.31 -71.20 -6.93
C ASN A 343 -52.99 -71.35 -8.43
N ASP A 344 -51.78 -70.92 -8.81
CA ASP A 344 -51.30 -70.88 -10.20
C ASP A 344 -52.21 -70.08 -11.16
N GLY A 345 -52.90 -69.05 -10.66
CA GLY A 345 -53.62 -68.11 -11.51
C GLY A 345 -52.66 -67.35 -12.44
N GLU A 346 -53.06 -67.20 -13.70
CA GLU A 346 -52.29 -66.44 -14.70
C GLU A 346 -52.48 -64.94 -14.43
N CYS A 347 -51.40 -64.23 -14.09
CA CYS A 347 -51.44 -62.80 -13.85
C CYS A 347 -51.41 -62.04 -15.17
N LEU A 348 -52.41 -61.20 -15.39
CA LEU A 348 -52.57 -60.33 -16.55
C LEU A 348 -52.48 -58.88 -16.07
N VAL A 349 -51.64 -58.07 -16.70
CA VAL A 349 -51.59 -56.64 -16.39
C VAL A 349 -52.74 -55.93 -17.12
N VAL A 350 -53.49 -55.08 -16.42
CA VAL A 350 -54.62 -54.31 -16.99
C VAL A 350 -54.67 -52.91 -16.36
N ASN A 351 -54.58 -51.87 -17.19
CA ASN A 351 -54.77 -50.46 -16.81
C ASN A 351 -54.00 -50.07 -15.54
N THR A 352 -52.68 -50.26 -15.52
CA THR A 352 -51.78 -49.98 -14.37
C THR A 352 -51.95 -50.87 -13.13
N THR A 353 -52.81 -51.88 -13.19
CA THR A 353 -53.06 -52.85 -12.11
C THR A 353 -52.86 -54.28 -12.61
N TYR A 354 -53.04 -55.29 -11.75
CA TYR A 354 -53.10 -56.68 -12.17
C TYR A 354 -54.54 -57.21 -12.10
N SER A 355 -54.83 -58.18 -12.96
CA SER A 355 -56.00 -59.04 -12.95
C SER A 355 -55.53 -60.49 -12.95
N CYS A 356 -56.21 -61.37 -12.24
CA CYS A 356 -55.86 -62.79 -12.20
C CYS A 356 -56.88 -63.60 -12.99
N LYS A 357 -56.40 -64.38 -13.95
CA LYS A 357 -57.19 -65.42 -14.59
C LYS A 357 -57.04 -66.71 -13.80
N CYS A 358 -58.09 -67.05 -13.05
CA CYS A 358 -58.08 -68.19 -12.14
C CYS A 358 -58.23 -69.53 -12.87
N LYS A 359 -57.54 -70.56 -12.36
CA LYS A 359 -57.77 -71.95 -12.76
C LYS A 359 -59.13 -72.45 -12.24
N GLU A 360 -59.63 -73.50 -12.87
CA GLU A 360 -60.94 -74.09 -12.59
C GLU A 360 -61.09 -74.44 -11.09
N GLY A 361 -62.20 -74.00 -10.48
CA GLY A 361 -62.47 -74.18 -9.03
C GLY A 361 -61.98 -73.04 -8.12
N TYR A 362 -61.28 -72.03 -8.64
CA TYR A 362 -60.83 -70.85 -7.89
C TYR A 362 -61.44 -69.56 -8.44
N TYR A 363 -61.71 -68.58 -7.57
CA TYR A 363 -62.34 -67.32 -7.96
C TYR A 363 -61.92 -66.13 -7.07
N GLY A 364 -62.33 -64.93 -7.48
CA GLY A 364 -61.96 -63.66 -6.84
C GLY A 364 -60.73 -63.01 -7.47
N ARG A 365 -60.45 -61.76 -7.06
CA ARG A 365 -59.41 -60.90 -7.67
C ARG A 365 -58.01 -61.51 -7.69
N ASP A 366 -57.66 -62.26 -6.64
CA ASP A 366 -56.33 -62.83 -6.42
C ASP A 366 -56.32 -64.36 -6.57
N CYS A 367 -57.42 -64.98 -7.02
CA CYS A 367 -57.59 -66.45 -7.10
C CYS A 367 -57.34 -67.22 -5.79
N LYS A 368 -57.43 -66.54 -4.63
CA LYS A 368 -57.22 -67.14 -3.29
C LYS A 368 -58.41 -67.96 -2.80
N SER A 369 -59.62 -67.69 -3.29
CA SER A 369 -60.82 -68.39 -2.85
C SER A 369 -60.96 -69.68 -3.64
N GLY A 370 -60.87 -70.82 -2.94
CA GLY A 370 -61.07 -72.16 -3.49
C GLY A 370 -61.77 -73.08 -2.50
N GLY A 371 -62.57 -74.02 -3.00
CA GLY A 371 -63.28 -75.03 -2.18
C GLY A 371 -64.81 -74.84 -2.09
N TRP A 372 -65.49 -75.99 -2.01
CA TRP A 372 -66.94 -76.30 -2.03
C TRP A 372 -67.85 -75.31 -2.79
N TYR A 373 -68.17 -75.66 -4.05
CA TYR A 373 -69.31 -75.07 -4.77
C TYR A 373 -70.60 -75.57 -4.11
N PRO A 374 -71.33 -74.73 -3.36
CA PRO A 374 -72.44 -75.23 -2.53
C PRO A 374 -73.59 -75.82 -3.37
N CYS A 375 -73.69 -75.43 -4.64
CA CYS A 375 -74.66 -75.98 -5.60
C CYS A 375 -74.21 -77.30 -6.26
N ALA A 376 -72.99 -77.82 -5.99
CA ALA A 376 -72.47 -79.06 -6.57
C ALA A 376 -73.24 -80.30 -6.11
N VAL A 377 -73.80 -80.27 -4.90
CA VAL A 377 -74.61 -81.36 -4.34
C VAL A 377 -76.09 -81.23 -4.66
N ALA A 378 -76.47 -80.35 -5.59
CA ALA A 378 -77.84 -80.02 -5.96
C ALA A 378 -78.76 -79.85 -4.72
N PRO A 379 -78.46 -78.88 -3.82
CA PRO A 379 -79.19 -78.74 -2.56
C PRO A 379 -80.64 -78.26 -2.74
N CYS A 380 -80.98 -77.73 -3.93
CA CYS A 380 -82.32 -77.29 -4.29
C CYS A 380 -83.17 -78.46 -4.80
N GLN A 381 -84.33 -78.64 -4.19
CA GLN A 381 -85.32 -79.66 -4.50
C GLN A 381 -86.39 -79.08 -5.43
N ASN A 382 -87.29 -79.92 -5.95
CA ASN A 382 -88.43 -79.52 -6.81
C ASN A 382 -88.08 -78.63 -8.02
N ASN A 383 -86.95 -78.89 -8.67
CA ASN A 383 -86.42 -78.07 -9.78
C ASN A 383 -86.12 -76.59 -9.42
N GLY A 384 -85.89 -76.29 -8.14
CA GLY A 384 -85.36 -74.99 -7.72
C GLY A 384 -83.98 -74.72 -8.34
N VAL A 385 -83.74 -73.49 -8.79
CA VAL A 385 -82.46 -73.09 -9.39
C VAL A 385 -81.52 -72.62 -8.26
N CYS A 386 -80.33 -73.23 -8.17
CA CYS A 386 -79.35 -72.91 -7.14
C CYS A 386 -78.48 -71.72 -7.55
N PHE A 387 -78.37 -70.74 -6.66
CA PHE A 387 -77.49 -69.57 -6.81
C PHE A 387 -76.49 -69.50 -5.66
N VAL A 388 -75.27 -69.05 -5.95
CA VAL A 388 -74.19 -68.91 -4.96
C VAL A 388 -73.96 -67.44 -4.63
N SER A 389 -73.87 -67.13 -3.34
CA SER A 389 -73.46 -65.81 -2.84
C SER A 389 -72.39 -65.98 -1.75
N GLY A 390 -71.13 -65.73 -2.13
CA GLY A 390 -69.99 -66.00 -1.27
C GLY A 390 -69.84 -67.48 -0.93
N ALA A 391 -69.81 -67.82 0.36
CA ALA A 391 -69.72 -69.21 0.86
C ALA A 391 -71.09 -69.88 1.08
N HIS A 392 -72.20 -69.21 0.76
CA HIS A 392 -73.56 -69.72 0.97
C HIS A 392 -74.28 -69.95 -0.37
N TYR A 393 -75.27 -70.85 -0.38
CA TYR A 393 -76.24 -70.97 -1.47
C TYR A 393 -77.60 -70.43 -1.06
N TYR A 394 -78.41 -70.10 -2.05
CA TYR A 394 -79.84 -69.97 -1.90
C TYR A 394 -80.54 -70.59 -3.12
N CYS A 395 -81.73 -71.13 -2.89
CA CYS A 395 -82.54 -71.75 -3.94
C CYS A 395 -83.63 -70.77 -4.38
N GLN A 396 -83.75 -70.56 -5.69
CA GLN A 396 -84.90 -69.88 -6.26
C GLN A 396 -85.99 -70.92 -6.52
N CYS A 397 -87.06 -70.84 -5.74
CA CYS A 397 -88.18 -71.76 -5.80
C CYS A 397 -88.98 -71.58 -7.10
N GLN A 398 -89.46 -72.69 -7.67
CA GLN A 398 -90.46 -72.67 -8.73
C GLN A 398 -91.85 -72.34 -8.15
N GLN A 399 -92.75 -71.85 -8.99
CA GLN A 399 -94.05 -71.35 -8.56
C GLN A 399 -94.86 -72.45 -7.84
N GLY A 400 -95.26 -72.18 -6.59
CA GLY A 400 -96.00 -73.11 -5.73
C GLY A 400 -95.15 -73.83 -4.66
N PHE A 401 -93.82 -73.70 -4.70
CA PHE A 401 -92.91 -74.20 -3.67
C PHE A 401 -92.32 -73.05 -2.84
N HIS A 402 -92.14 -73.30 -1.54
CA HIS A 402 -91.59 -72.33 -0.60
C HIS A 402 -90.69 -73.02 0.43
N GLY A 403 -89.58 -72.38 0.79
CA GLY A 403 -88.61 -72.91 1.75
C GLY A 403 -87.19 -72.52 1.37
N THR A 404 -86.21 -72.90 2.20
CA THR A 404 -84.79 -72.57 1.94
C THR A 404 -84.19 -73.37 0.79
N ASN A 405 -84.73 -74.55 0.50
CA ASN A 405 -84.14 -75.53 -0.44
C ASN A 405 -85.14 -75.99 -1.51
N CYS A 406 -86.18 -75.23 -1.81
CA CYS A 406 -87.42 -75.81 -2.37
C CYS A 406 -87.91 -75.12 -3.63
#